data_AF-A0A3C0YXV6-F1
#
_entry.id   AF-A0A3C0YXV6-F1
#
_cell.length_a   1.000
_cell.length_b   1.000
_cell.length_c   1.000
_cell.angle_alpha   90.00
_cell.angle_beta   90.00
_cell.angle_gamma   90.00
#
_symmetry.space_group_name_H-M   'P 1'
#
loop_
_entity.id
_entity.type
_entity.pdbx_description
1 polymer ?
#
loop_
_entity_poly.entity_id
_entity_poly.type
_entity_poly.pdbx_seq_one_letter_code
_entity_poly.pdbx_strand_id
1 'polypeptide(L)'
;MPLKPAILELGTGVSLHGRSHTEAAQRAVWDAIHHGSILFVGLFDQETAESMVVEVTVAVPEPDQVDHQVVLSALPYGGPTLRVVQGGMAVEGREGSGDWTIMANAAVIVKLDVD
;
A
#
# COMPACT_ATOMS: atom_id res chain seq x y z
N MET A 1 18.60 13.99 9.33
CA MET A 1 19.59 13.49 8.35
C MET A 1 18.84 12.94 7.11
N PRO A 2 19.44 12.33 6.06
CA PRO A 2 18.59 11.63 5.09
C PRO A 2 17.87 10.46 5.77
N LEU A 3 16.56 10.35 5.57
CA LEU A 3 15.74 9.24 6.07
C LEU A 3 16.28 7.90 5.55
N LYS A 4 16.46 6.94 6.46
CA LYS A 4 16.96 5.59 6.14
C LYS A 4 15.81 4.58 6.11
N PRO A 5 15.70 3.72 5.07
CA PRO A 5 14.70 2.64 5.05
C PRO A 5 14.95 1.66 6.20
N ALA A 6 13.92 1.44 7.01
CA ALA A 6 13.96 0.51 8.14
C ALA A 6 13.19 -0.79 7.83
N ILE A 7 12.07 -0.68 7.11
CA ILE A 7 11.20 -1.82 6.77
C ILE A 7 10.72 -1.69 5.33
N LEU A 8 10.62 -2.83 4.65
CA LEU A 8 9.84 -2.99 3.43
C LEU A 8 8.77 -4.06 3.68
N GLU A 9 7.51 -3.64 3.63
CA GLU A 9 6.33 -4.48 3.72
C GLU A 9 5.69 -4.61 2.33
N LEU A 10 5.26 -5.82 1.99
CA LEU A 10 4.73 -6.14 0.67
C LEU A 10 3.36 -6.78 0.83
N GLY A 11 2.42 -6.42 -0.04
CA GLY A 11 1.07 -6.96 0.00
C GLY A 11 0.44 -7.11 -1.37
N THR A 12 -0.59 -7.95 -1.43
CA THR A 12 -1.42 -8.15 -2.63
C THR A 12 -2.88 -8.01 -2.28
N GLY A 13 -3.63 -7.35 -3.15
CA GLY A 13 -5.06 -7.14 -2.99
C GLY A 13 -5.81 -7.48 -4.27
N VAL A 14 -7.00 -8.04 -4.11
CA VAL A 14 -7.83 -8.49 -5.23
C VAL A 14 -9.23 -7.92 -5.09
N SER A 15 -9.75 -7.30 -6.14
CA SER A 15 -11.19 -7.05 -6.34
C SER A 15 -11.71 -8.12 -7.28
N LEU A 16 -12.62 -8.97 -6.80
CA LEU A 16 -13.06 -10.17 -7.54
C LEU A 16 -14.07 -9.83 -8.65
N HIS A 17 -14.99 -8.93 -8.34
CA HIS A 17 -16.09 -8.53 -9.21
C HIS A 17 -16.19 -7.01 -9.23
N GLY A 18 -16.63 -6.44 -10.35
CA GLY A 18 -16.92 -5.01 -10.45
C GLY A 18 -15.73 -4.12 -10.80
N ARG A 19 -14.57 -4.70 -11.14
CA ARG A 19 -13.41 -3.97 -11.70
C ARG A 19 -12.89 -2.83 -10.79
N SER A 20 -13.02 -2.97 -9.47
CA SER A 20 -12.66 -1.90 -8.54
C SER A 20 -11.15 -1.85 -8.29
N HIS A 21 -10.50 -0.87 -8.92
CA HIS A 21 -9.06 -0.61 -8.76
C HIS A 21 -8.73 -0.09 -7.36
N THR A 22 -9.59 0.78 -6.82
CA THR A 22 -9.50 1.28 -5.44
C THR A 22 -9.58 0.15 -4.42
N GLU A 23 -10.52 -0.78 -4.57
CA GLU A 23 -10.66 -1.89 -3.63
C GLU A 23 -9.45 -2.82 -3.66
N ALA A 24 -8.97 -3.18 -4.85
CA ALA A 24 -7.75 -3.98 -4.99
C ALA A 24 -6.55 -3.28 -4.35
N ALA A 25 -6.37 -1.98 -4.60
CA ALA A 25 -5.31 -1.16 -4.02
C ALA A 25 -5.39 -1.08 -2.49
N GLN A 26 -6.58 -0.80 -1.93
CA GLN A 26 -6.80 -0.72 -0.49
C GLN A 26 -6.48 -2.07 0.19
N ARG A 27 -6.96 -3.18 -0.40
CA ARG A 27 -6.67 -4.53 0.09
C ARG A 27 -5.18 -4.86 0.04
N ALA A 28 -4.45 -4.40 -0.98
CA ALA A 28 -3.01 -4.63 -1.10
C ALA A 28 -2.23 -3.90 -0.01
N VAL A 29 -2.60 -2.65 0.30
CA VAL A 29 -1.99 -1.88 1.40
C VAL A 29 -2.35 -2.49 2.75
N TRP A 30 -3.61 -2.90 2.93
CA TRP A 30 -4.05 -3.60 4.13
C TRP A 30 -3.23 -4.89 4.34
N ASP A 31 -3.13 -5.73 3.31
CA ASP A 31 -2.35 -6.98 3.35
C ASP A 31 -0.88 -6.71 3.72
N ALA A 32 -0.26 -5.66 3.16
CA ALA A 32 1.14 -5.34 3.42
C ALA A 32 1.44 -5.10 4.92
N ILE A 33 0.56 -4.40 5.64
CA ILE A 33 0.84 -3.90 7.00
C ILE A 33 0.23 -4.75 8.12
N HIS A 34 -0.65 -5.72 7.80
CA HIS A 34 -1.42 -6.46 8.83
C HIS A 34 -0.78 -7.79 9.27
N HIS A 35 0.27 -8.25 8.60
CA HIS A 35 1.00 -9.47 9.00
C HIS A 35 2.24 -9.19 9.85
N GLY A 36 2.61 -7.92 10.02
CA GLY A 36 3.79 -7.45 10.74
C GLY A 36 3.45 -6.61 11.96
N SER A 37 4.43 -6.44 12.86
CA SER A 37 4.33 -5.47 13.95
C SER A 37 5.68 -4.76 14.13
N ILE A 38 5.64 -3.43 14.14
CA ILE A 38 6.82 -2.56 14.23
C ILE A 38 7.20 -2.34 15.70
N LEU A 39 7.57 -3.41 16.41
CA LEU A 39 7.89 -3.35 17.84
C LEU A 39 9.21 -2.62 18.12
N PHE A 40 10.15 -2.65 17.17
CA PHE A 40 11.48 -2.07 17.37
C PHE A 40 11.46 -0.54 17.42
N VAL A 41 10.37 0.13 17.00
CA VAL A 41 10.27 1.59 17.09
C VAL A 41 10.34 2.08 18.54
N GLY A 42 9.89 1.25 19.50
CA GLY A 42 10.00 1.53 20.93
C GLY A 42 11.41 1.44 21.51
N LEU A 43 12.41 1.08 20.69
CA LEU A 43 13.83 1.12 21.09
C LEU A 43 14.46 2.50 20.87
N PHE A 44 13.81 3.38 20.10
CA PHE A 44 14.27 4.74 19.84
C PHE A 44 13.63 5.75 20.80
N ASP A 45 14.13 6.99 20.78
CA ASP A 45 13.48 8.09 21.47
C ASP A 45 12.13 8.47 20.83
N GLN A 46 11.34 9.25 21.57
CA GLN A 46 10.01 9.66 21.15
C GLN A 46 10.02 10.46 19.84
N GLU A 47 11.05 11.30 19.63
CA GLU A 47 11.18 12.11 18.41
C GLU A 47 11.42 11.25 17.17
N THR A 48 12.29 10.25 17.27
CA THR A 48 12.55 9.28 16.19
C THR A 48 11.30 8.44 15.89
N ALA A 49 10.58 8.02 16.94
CA ALA A 49 9.36 7.24 16.78
C ALA A 49 8.22 8.06 16.13
N GLU A 50 8.08 9.33 16.48
CA GLU A 50 7.05 10.23 15.92
C GLU A 50 7.40 10.76 14.51
N SER A 51 8.68 10.82 14.15
CA SER A 51 9.16 11.30 12.84
C SER A 51 9.16 10.24 11.74
N MET A 52 8.58 9.07 11.99
CA MET A 52 8.48 7.98 11.03
C MET A 52 7.73 8.40 9.76
N VAL A 53 8.35 8.15 8.60
CA VAL A 53 7.78 8.43 7.28
C VAL A 53 7.38 7.13 6.59
N VAL A 54 6.15 7.10 6.06
CA VAL A 54 5.59 5.96 5.33
C VAL A 54 5.45 6.32 3.86
N GLU A 55 6.13 5.59 2.99
CA GLU A 55 6.02 5.70 1.54
C GLU A 55 5.34 4.46 0.97
N VAL A 56 4.20 4.67 0.31
CA VAL A 56 3.38 3.61 -0.26
C VAL A 56 3.46 3.68 -1.78
N THR A 57 3.82 2.57 -2.41
CA THR A 57 3.68 2.39 -3.85
C THR A 57 2.67 1.28 -4.12
N VAL A 58 1.65 1.57 -4.93
CA VAL A 58 0.68 0.57 -5.39
C VAL A 58 0.80 0.42 -6.91
N ALA A 59 0.94 -0.82 -7.38
CA ALA A 59 0.90 -1.17 -8.79
C ALA A 59 -0.45 -1.82 -9.13
N VAL A 60 -1.20 -1.25 -10.07
CA VAL A 60 -2.56 -1.69 -10.45
C VAL A 60 -2.83 -1.38 -11.95
N PRO A 61 -3.75 -2.08 -12.64
CA PRO A 61 -3.88 -1.95 -14.10
C PRO A 61 -4.23 -0.54 -14.58
N GLU A 62 -5.18 0.13 -13.93
CA GLU A 62 -5.59 1.51 -14.23
C GLU A 62 -5.40 2.42 -13.01
N PRO A 63 -4.21 3.03 -12.86
CA PRO A 63 -3.86 3.88 -11.70
C PRO A 63 -4.80 5.05 -11.51
N ASP A 64 -5.23 5.67 -12.61
CA ASP A 64 -6.08 6.86 -12.59
C ASP A 64 -7.50 6.59 -12.06
N GLN A 65 -7.89 5.32 -11.91
CA GLN A 65 -9.16 4.90 -11.31
C GLN A 65 -9.08 4.64 -9.79
N VAL A 66 -7.93 4.87 -9.17
CA VAL A 66 -7.75 4.65 -7.73
C VAL A 66 -8.12 5.90 -6.94
N ASP A 67 -8.98 5.73 -5.95
CA ASP A 67 -9.23 6.74 -4.93
C ASP A 67 -8.11 6.70 -3.88
N HIS A 68 -7.23 7.70 -3.93
CA HIS A 68 -6.09 7.82 -3.02
C HIS A 68 -6.51 7.93 -1.54
N GLN A 69 -7.63 8.61 -1.24
CA GLN A 69 -8.10 8.79 0.14
C GLN A 69 -8.53 7.44 0.74
N VAL A 70 -9.24 6.63 -0.04
CA VAL A 70 -9.70 5.30 0.38
C VAL A 70 -8.53 4.34 0.59
N VAL A 71 -7.50 4.40 -0.26
CA VAL A 71 -6.30 3.58 -0.08
C VAL A 71 -5.53 4.00 1.18
N LEU A 72 -5.34 5.30 1.39
CA LEU A 72 -4.62 5.82 2.55
C LEU A 72 -5.36 5.57 3.87
N SER A 73 -6.69 5.43 3.86
CA SER A 73 -7.45 5.11 5.07
C SER A 73 -7.19 3.70 5.62
N ALA A 74 -6.49 2.84 4.87
CA ALA A 74 -6.05 1.54 5.37
C ALA A 74 -4.87 1.64 6.36
N LEU A 75 -4.14 2.77 6.36
CA LEU A 75 -2.98 2.98 7.23
C LEU A 75 -3.41 3.59 8.57
N PRO A 76 -2.93 3.05 9.70
CA PRO A 76 -3.36 3.51 11.01
C PRO A 76 -2.70 4.84 11.43
N TYR A 77 -1.47 5.13 10.95
CA TYR A 77 -0.67 6.27 11.40
C TYR A 77 0.34 6.74 10.34
N GLY A 78 0.94 7.91 10.59
CA GLY A 78 2.14 8.43 9.91
C GLY A 78 1.81 9.04 8.56
N GLY A 79 1.89 10.37 8.42
CA GLY A 79 1.51 11.14 7.22
C GLY A 79 2.01 10.50 5.92
N PRO A 80 1.21 9.63 5.29
CA PRO A 80 1.74 8.69 4.33
C PRO A 80 1.70 9.32 2.94
N THR A 81 2.71 9.02 2.13
CA THR A 81 2.68 9.37 0.71
C THR A 81 2.24 8.16 -0.09
N LEU A 82 1.35 8.35 -1.05
CA LEU A 82 0.89 7.31 -1.95
C LEU A 82 1.27 7.63 -3.38
N ARG A 83 1.97 6.70 -4.01
CA ARG A 83 2.23 6.66 -5.45
C ARG A 83 1.53 5.47 -6.06
N VAL A 84 0.63 5.72 -7.00
CA VAL A 84 -0.03 4.66 -7.77
C VAL A 84 0.60 4.59 -9.16
N VAL A 85 0.92 3.39 -9.63
CA VAL A 85 1.54 3.15 -10.93
C VAL A 85 0.87 2.01 -11.66
N GLN A 86 1.04 2.02 -12.99
CA GLN A 86 0.54 0.95 -13.83
C GLN A 86 1.28 -0.36 -13.53
N GLY A 87 0.54 -1.44 -13.34
CA GLY A 87 1.06 -2.78 -13.06
C GLY A 87 -0.05 -3.74 -12.63
N GLY A 88 0.25 -4.68 -11.74
CA GLY A 88 -0.74 -5.64 -11.24
C GLY A 88 -1.28 -6.56 -12.33
N MET A 89 -2.56 -6.94 -12.24
CA MET A 89 -3.21 -7.80 -13.22
C MET A 89 -4.70 -7.50 -13.34
N ALA A 90 -5.23 -7.59 -14.58
CA ALA A 90 -6.66 -7.63 -14.85
C ALA A 90 -6.96 -8.92 -15.60
N VAL A 91 -7.91 -9.72 -15.11
CA VAL A 91 -8.35 -10.96 -15.76
C VAL A 91 -9.86 -10.94 -15.87
N GLU A 92 -10.37 -11.12 -17.08
CA GLU A 92 -11.80 -11.32 -17.30
C GLU A 92 -12.15 -12.78 -17.00
N GLY A 93 -13.15 -13.02 -16.16
CA GLY A 93 -13.53 -14.38 -15.77
C GLY A 93 -14.04 -15.22 -16.95
N ARG A 94 -14.65 -14.56 -17.94
CA ARG A 94 -15.05 -15.14 -19.22
C ARG A 94 -15.05 -14.04 -20.28
N GLU A 95 -14.48 -14.32 -21.44
CA GLU A 95 -14.41 -13.37 -22.54
C GLU A 95 -15.78 -12.71 -22.82
N GLY A 96 -15.80 -11.37 -22.78
CA GLY A 96 -16.98 -10.55 -23.05
C GLY A 96 -18.01 -10.49 -21.92
N SER A 97 -17.71 -10.99 -20.71
CA SER A 97 -18.62 -10.88 -19.56
C SER A 97 -18.66 -9.47 -18.97
N GLY A 98 -17.61 -8.68 -19.15
CA GLY A 98 -17.41 -7.42 -18.42
C GLY A 98 -17.12 -7.61 -16.93
N ASP A 99 -16.99 -8.85 -16.46
CA ASP A 99 -16.68 -9.18 -15.07
C ASP A 99 -15.18 -9.43 -14.92
N TRP A 100 -14.51 -8.39 -14.44
CA TRP A 100 -13.06 -8.34 -14.31
C TRP A 100 -12.63 -8.50 -12.86
N THR A 101 -11.72 -9.43 -12.63
CA THR A 101 -10.91 -9.51 -11.42
C THR A 101 -9.70 -8.60 -11.58
N ILE A 102 -9.49 -7.70 -10.62
CA ILE A 102 -8.37 -6.77 -10.58
C ILE A 102 -7.46 -7.15 -9.41
N MET A 103 -6.18 -7.32 -9.68
CA MET A 103 -5.14 -7.54 -8.68
C MET A 103 -4.20 -6.36 -8.64
N ALA A 104 -3.90 -5.90 -7.43
CA ALA A 104 -2.93 -4.86 -7.14
C ALA A 104 -1.83 -5.41 -6.22
N ASN A 105 -0.62 -4.88 -6.37
CA ASN A 105 0.48 -5.12 -5.44
C ASN A 105 0.84 -3.82 -4.73
N ALA A 106 1.18 -3.90 -3.45
CA ALA A 106 1.63 -2.76 -2.65
C ALA A 106 3.04 -3.02 -2.11
N ALA A 107 3.84 -1.96 -2.06
CA ALA A 107 5.09 -1.89 -1.34
C ALA A 107 5.01 -0.69 -0.37
N VAL A 108 5.18 -0.95 0.91
CA VAL A 108 5.15 0.05 1.99
C VAL A 108 6.55 0.11 2.59
N ILE A 109 7.20 1.27 2.45
CA ILE A 109 8.52 1.52 3.00
C ILE A 109 8.37 2.45 4.20
N VAL A 110 8.84 1.97 5.34
CA VAL A 110 8.98 2.79 6.54
C VAL A 110 10.40 3.32 6.60
N LYS A 111 10.56 4.64 6.75
CA LYS A 111 11.86 5.29 6.92
C LYS A 111 11.91 6.04 8.25
N LEU A 112 13.11 6.06 8.84
CA LEU A 112 13.39 6.72 10.11
C LEU A 112 14.52 7.74 9.95
N ASP A 113 14.50 8.79 10.75
CA ASP A 113 15.67 9.68 10.92
C ASP A 113 16.53 9.10 12.05
N VAL A 114 17.57 8.34 11.69
CA VAL A 114 18.47 7.69 12.64
C VAL A 114 19.92 7.86 12.19
N ASP A 115 20.82 8.09 13.14
CA ASP A 115 22.27 8.28 12.91
C ASP A 115 22.99 7.03 12.38
#